data_AF-A0A735RMT3-F1
#
_entry.id   AF-A0A735RMT3-F1
#
_cell.length_a   1.000
_cell.length_b   1.000
_cell.length_c   1.000
_cell.angle_alpha   90.00
_cell.angle_beta   90.00
_cell.angle_gamma   90.00
#
_symmetry.space_group_name_H-M   'P 1'
#
loop_
_entity.id
_entity.type
_entity.pdbx_description
1 polymer ?
#
loop_
_entity_poly.entity_id
_entity_poly.type
_entity_poly.pdbx_seq_one_letter_code
_entity_poly.pdbx_strand_id
1 'polypeptide(L)'
;RTHIPVGSVACIMLEPGTRVSHAAVHLASTVGTLLVWVGEAGVRVYSSGQPGGARADKLLYQAKLALDDDLRLKVVRKMYELRFREPPPARRSIEQLRGIEGSRVRATYALLAKQYGVKWNGRNYDPKDWEK
;
A
#
# COMPACT_ATOMS: atom_id res chain seq x y z
N ARG A 1 29.45 -5.02 14.71
CA ARG A 1 28.93 -5.00 13.32
C ARG A 1 27.78 -6.00 13.25
N THR A 2 26.59 -5.59 12.86
CA THR A 2 25.44 -6.49 12.71
C THR A 2 25.33 -6.91 11.25
N HIS A 3 25.22 -8.20 10.99
CA HIS A 3 25.04 -8.74 9.64
C HIS A 3 23.54 -8.93 9.37
N ILE A 4 23.08 -8.49 8.19
CA ILE A 4 21.70 -8.64 7.75
C ILE A 4 21.69 -9.58 6.55
N PRO A 5 20.97 -10.73 6.61
CA PRO A 5 20.84 -11.64 5.47
C PRO A 5 19.85 -11.05 4.46
N VAL A 6 20.33 -10.12 3.63
CA VAL A 6 19.49 -9.34 2.70
C VAL A 6 18.62 -10.22 1.80
N GLY A 7 19.15 -11.31 1.24
CA GLY A 7 18.39 -12.21 0.36
C GLY A 7 17.31 -13.06 1.06
N SER A 8 17.26 -13.04 2.39
CA SER A 8 16.23 -13.77 3.17
C SER A 8 15.06 -12.88 3.58
N VAL A 9 15.11 -11.57 3.26
CA VAL A 9 14.07 -10.61 3.62
C VAL A 9 13.45 -9.96 2.38
N ALA A 10 12.14 -9.75 2.44
CA ALA A 10 11.40 -9.10 1.36
C ALA A 10 11.60 -7.58 1.33
N CYS A 11 11.76 -6.95 2.50
CA CYS A 11 11.83 -5.51 2.65
C CYS A 11 12.77 -5.12 3.80
N ILE A 12 13.55 -4.05 3.60
CA ILE A 12 14.33 -3.37 4.65
C ILE A 12 13.82 -1.94 4.76
N MET A 13 13.41 -1.57 5.98
CA MET A 13 13.00 -0.21 6.31
C MET A 13 14.21 0.59 6.80
N LEU A 14 14.47 1.71 6.15
CA LEU A 14 15.59 2.61 6.41
C LEU A 14 15.06 3.87 7.09
N GLU A 15 15.39 4.00 8.38
CA GLU A 15 14.96 5.10 9.24
C GLU A 15 15.85 6.36 9.05
N PRO A 16 15.43 7.53 9.56
CA PRO A 16 16.25 8.74 9.52
C PRO A 16 17.64 8.53 10.15
N GLY A 17 18.66 9.13 9.54
CA GLY A 17 20.06 8.96 9.95
C GLY A 17 20.76 7.75 9.33
N THR A 18 20.06 6.90 8.59
CA THR A 18 20.69 5.81 7.84
C THR A 18 21.42 6.32 6.58
N ARG A 19 22.63 5.80 6.35
CA ARG A 19 23.40 6.01 5.11
C ARG A 19 23.62 4.67 4.45
N VAL A 20 23.32 4.58 3.16
CA VAL A 20 23.43 3.34 2.39
C VAL A 20 24.40 3.55 1.23
N SER A 21 25.37 2.65 1.09
CA SER A 21 26.32 2.71 -0.03
C SER A 21 25.65 2.24 -1.32
N HIS A 22 26.16 2.71 -2.47
CA HIS A 22 25.70 2.24 -3.78
C HIS A 22 25.78 0.71 -3.91
N ALA A 23 26.85 0.09 -3.39
CA ALA A 23 27.02 -1.37 -3.40
C ALA A 23 25.93 -2.11 -2.61
N ALA A 24 25.47 -1.55 -1.48
CA ALA A 24 24.38 -2.14 -0.71
C ALA A 24 23.03 -2.04 -1.44
N VAL A 25 22.75 -0.90 -2.10
CA VAL A 25 21.55 -0.74 -2.94
C VAL A 25 21.58 -1.71 -4.12
N HIS A 26 22.73 -1.86 -4.77
CA HIS A 26 22.92 -2.81 -5.86
C HIS A 26 22.68 -4.25 -5.39
N LEU A 27 23.29 -4.65 -4.26
CA LEU A 27 23.10 -5.99 -3.70
C LEU A 27 21.63 -6.26 -3.38
N ALA A 28 20.95 -5.35 -2.67
CA ALA A 28 19.53 -5.48 -2.35
C ALA A 28 18.66 -5.63 -3.62
N SER A 29 18.95 -4.84 -4.66
CA SER A 29 18.23 -4.93 -5.94
C SER A 29 18.46 -6.27 -6.64
N THR A 30 19.70 -6.78 -6.63
CA THR A 30 20.07 -8.05 -7.26
C THR A 30 19.41 -9.25 -6.60
N VAL A 31 19.26 -9.23 -5.27
CA VAL A 31 18.57 -10.30 -4.53
C VAL A 31 17.05 -10.12 -4.44
N GLY A 32 16.50 -9.04 -5.03
CA GLY A 32 15.06 -8.78 -5.02
C GLY A 32 14.51 -8.24 -3.69
N THR A 33 15.35 -7.69 -2.83
CA THR A 33 14.95 -7.08 -1.56
C THR A 33 14.60 -5.61 -1.76
N LEU A 34 13.38 -5.22 -1.37
CA LEU A 34 12.92 -3.83 -1.46
C LEU A 34 13.57 -2.99 -0.36
N LEU A 35 14.17 -1.86 -0.73
CA LEU A 35 14.58 -0.84 0.24
C LEU A 35 13.49 0.22 0.35
N VAL A 36 13.02 0.49 1.57
CA VAL A 36 11.97 1.49 1.86
C VAL A 36 12.50 2.50 2.85
N TRP A 37 12.61 3.77 2.44
CA TRP A 37 12.90 4.85 3.38
C TRP A 37 11.61 5.25 4.07
N VAL A 38 11.64 5.20 5.40
CA VAL A 38 10.53 5.60 6.26
C VAL A 38 10.92 6.88 7.01
N GLY A 39 9.97 7.80 7.10
CA GLY A 39 10.13 9.06 7.80
C GLY A 39 9.48 9.01 9.18
N GLU A 40 9.07 10.18 9.65
CA GLU A 40 8.31 10.34 10.89
C GLU A 40 7.03 9.50 10.89
N ALA A 41 6.67 8.96 12.05
CA ALA A 41 5.57 8.00 12.24
C ALA A 41 5.64 6.73 11.35
N GLY A 42 6.82 6.39 10.81
CA GLY A 42 7.01 5.20 9.97
C GLY A 42 6.35 5.31 8.59
N VAL A 43 6.01 6.53 8.15
CA VAL A 43 5.39 6.75 6.83
C VAL A 43 6.42 6.52 5.73
N ARG A 44 6.06 5.72 4.72
CA ARG A 44 6.91 5.48 3.54
C ARG A 44 7.14 6.77 2.76
N VAL A 45 8.40 7.17 2.60
CA VAL A 45 8.83 8.36 1.84
C VAL A 45 9.35 7.99 0.46
N TYR A 46 10.20 6.96 0.37
CA TYR A 46 10.83 6.55 -0.88
C TYR A 46 11.04 5.04 -0.92
N SER A 47 11.22 4.49 -2.12
CA SER A 47 11.57 3.08 -2.28
C SER A 47 12.50 2.86 -3.46
N SER A 48 13.42 1.91 -3.33
CA SER A 48 14.30 1.46 -4.40
C SER A 48 14.20 -0.05 -4.56
N GLY A 49 14.14 -0.51 -5.80
CA GLY A 49 14.06 -1.92 -6.18
C GLY A 49 14.52 -2.13 -7.61
N GLN A 50 14.51 -3.38 -8.08
CA GLN A 50 15.01 -3.75 -9.40
C GLN A 50 14.13 -3.15 -10.53
N PRO A 51 14.66 -2.28 -11.40
CA PRO A 51 13.89 -1.64 -12.48
C PRO A 51 13.36 -2.64 -13.52
N GLY A 52 14.06 -3.76 -13.73
CA GLY A 52 13.74 -4.79 -14.72
C GLY A 52 12.97 -6.00 -14.19
N GLY A 53 12.44 -5.95 -12.96
CA GLY A 53 11.75 -7.09 -12.34
C GLY A 53 10.34 -7.38 -12.88
N ALA A 54 9.76 -6.44 -13.65
CA ALA A 54 8.43 -6.62 -14.22
C ALA A 54 8.54 -7.29 -15.59
N ARG A 55 8.00 -8.51 -15.72
CA ARG A 55 7.74 -9.09 -17.04
C ARG A 55 6.77 -8.18 -17.80
N ALA A 56 7.11 -7.84 -19.04
CA ALA A 56 6.32 -6.92 -19.86
C ALA A 56 4.88 -7.41 -20.10
N ASP A 57 4.65 -8.73 -20.17
CA ASP A 57 3.33 -9.32 -20.34
C ASP A 57 2.37 -8.97 -19.19
N LYS A 58 2.83 -9.04 -17.93
CA LYS A 58 2.04 -8.65 -16.76
C LYS A 58 1.76 -7.15 -16.74
N LEU A 59 2.73 -6.34 -17.14
CA LEU A 59 2.56 -4.89 -17.22
C LEU A 59 1.51 -4.51 -18.28
N LEU A 60 1.60 -5.10 -19.47
CA LEU A 60 0.63 -4.90 -20.55
C LEU A 60 -0.76 -5.43 -20.18
N TYR A 61 -0.83 -6.57 -19.48
CA TYR A 61 -2.10 -7.11 -18.98
C TYR A 61 -2.75 -6.15 -17.97
N GLN A 62 -1.98 -5.64 -17.00
CA GLN A 62 -2.46 -4.65 -16.05
C GLN A 62 -2.90 -3.35 -16.74
N ALA A 63 -2.13 -2.87 -17.72
CA ALA A 63 -2.48 -1.69 -18.51
C ALA A 63 -3.79 -1.90 -19.28
N LYS A 64 -3.98 -3.06 -19.93
CA LYS A 64 -5.22 -3.41 -20.62
C LYS A 64 -6.42 -3.38 -19.67
N LEU A 65 -6.29 -3.97 -18.47
CA LEU A 65 -7.36 -3.95 -17.46
C LEU A 65 -7.68 -2.55 -16.94
N ALA A 66 -6.70 -1.64 -16.92
CA ALA A 66 -6.88 -0.28 -16.42
C ALA A 66 -7.46 0.68 -17.47
N LEU A 67 -7.16 0.46 -18.75
CA LEU A 67 -7.57 1.33 -19.86
C LEU A 67 -8.98 1.01 -20.41
N ASP A 68 -9.48 -0.20 -20.19
CA ASP A 68 -10.83 -0.61 -20.58
C ASP A 68 -11.79 -0.44 -19.39
N ASP A 69 -12.84 0.38 -19.55
CA ASP A 69 -13.77 0.72 -18.47
C ASP A 69 -14.56 -0.47 -17.92
N ASP A 70 -14.94 -1.43 -18.78
CA ASP A 70 -15.67 -2.62 -18.39
C ASP A 70 -14.76 -3.61 -17.64
N LEU A 71 -13.52 -3.77 -18.11
CA LEU A 71 -12.52 -4.58 -17.42
C LEU A 71 -12.12 -3.95 -16.08
N ARG A 72 -11.95 -2.62 -16.04
CA ARG A 72 -11.67 -1.87 -14.82
C ARG A 72 -12.78 -2.08 -13.79
N LEU A 73 -14.05 -2.02 -14.22
CA LEU A 73 -15.18 -2.28 -13.32
C LEU A 73 -15.16 -3.71 -12.76
N LYS A 74 -14.83 -4.71 -13.58
CA LYS A 74 -14.69 -6.11 -13.11
C LYS A 74 -13.60 -6.24 -12.04
N VAL A 75 -12.44 -5.61 -12.25
CA VAL A 75 -11.34 -5.61 -11.28
C VAL A 75 -11.75 -4.93 -9.97
N VAL A 76 -12.35 -3.74 -10.04
CA VAL A 76 -12.82 -3.00 -8.85
C VAL A 76 -13.84 -3.82 -8.07
N ARG A 77 -14.79 -4.48 -8.75
CA ARG A 77 -15.76 -5.37 -8.10
C ARG A 77 -15.09 -6.54 -7.38
N LYS A 78 -14.04 -7.13 -7.99
CA LYS A 78 -13.29 -8.22 -7.35
C LYS A 78 -12.49 -7.74 -6.14
N MET A 79 -11.87 -6.56 -6.21
CA MET A 79 -11.17 -5.94 -5.07
C MET A 79 -12.13 -5.66 -3.91
N TYR A 80 -13.32 -5.15 -4.21
CA TYR A 80 -14.36 -4.90 -3.22
C TYR A 80 -14.81 -6.21 -2.53
N GLU A 81 -15.06 -7.25 -3.32
CA GLU A 81 -15.42 -8.58 -2.81
C GLU A 81 -14.33 -9.15 -1.89
N LEU A 82 -13.06 -9.03 -2.26
CA LEU A 82 -11.95 -9.49 -1.43
C LEU A 82 -11.84 -8.70 -0.11
N ARG A 83 -12.10 -7.39 -0.14
CA ARG A 83 -12.04 -6.53 1.05
C ARG A 83 -13.11 -6.87 2.06
N PHE A 84 -14.35 -7.04 1.61
CA PHE A 84 -15.52 -7.21 2.50
C PHE A 84 -15.97 -8.66 2.64
N ARG A 85 -15.44 -9.59 1.83
CA ARG A 85 -15.86 -11.00 1.74
C ARG A 85 -17.33 -11.17 1.35
N GLU A 86 -17.87 -10.20 0.62
CA GLU A 86 -19.26 -10.15 0.16
C GLU A 86 -19.34 -9.47 -1.21
N PRO A 87 -20.27 -9.90 -2.09
CA PRO A 87 -20.36 -9.35 -3.43
C PRO A 87 -20.83 -7.87 -3.40
N PRO A 88 -20.23 -6.98 -4.21
CA PRO A 88 -20.69 -5.60 -4.31
C PRO A 88 -22.08 -5.52 -4.96
N PRO A 89 -22.90 -4.54 -4.59
CA PRO A 89 -24.23 -4.33 -5.16
C PRO A 89 -24.17 -4.26 -6.70
N ALA A 90 -25.17 -4.85 -7.35
CA ALA A 90 -25.26 -4.90 -8.80
C ALA A 90 -25.48 -3.49 -9.39
N ARG A 91 -25.01 -3.28 -10.63
CA ARG A 91 -25.24 -2.05 -11.42
C ARG A 91 -24.83 -0.76 -10.72
N ARG A 92 -23.67 -0.76 -10.05
CA ARG A 92 -23.08 0.43 -9.44
C ARG A 92 -21.82 0.85 -10.19
N SER A 93 -21.66 2.16 -10.38
CA SER A 93 -20.44 2.75 -10.92
C SER A 93 -19.29 2.64 -9.91
N ILE A 94 -18.04 2.81 -10.38
CA ILE A 94 -16.84 2.80 -9.53
C ILE A 94 -16.95 3.86 -8.43
N GLU A 95 -17.47 5.04 -8.73
CA GLU A 95 -17.65 6.13 -7.77
C GLU A 95 -18.66 5.78 -6.68
N GLN A 96 -19.78 5.14 -7.06
CA GLN A 96 -20.77 4.66 -6.10
C GLN A 96 -20.18 3.59 -5.17
N LEU A 97 -19.39 2.65 -5.70
CA LEU A 97 -18.72 1.64 -4.90
C LEU A 97 -17.72 2.26 -3.91
N ARG A 98 -16.98 3.28 -4.34
CA ARG A 98 -16.06 4.04 -3.48
C ARG A 98 -16.78 4.73 -2.33
N GLY A 99 -17.96 5.31 -2.58
CA GLY A 99 -18.78 5.93 -1.54
C GLY A 99 -19.27 4.94 -0.49
N ILE A 100 -19.73 3.76 -0.92
CA ILE A 100 -20.17 2.67 -0.03
C ILE A 100 -18.99 2.16 0.80
N GLU A 101 -17.83 1.95 0.18
CA GLU A 101 -16.60 1.55 0.84
C GLU A 101 -16.19 2.55 1.92
N GLY A 102 -16.19 3.85 1.62
CA GLY A 102 -15.86 4.90 2.58
C GLY A 102 -16.80 4.93 3.79
N SER A 103 -18.10 4.71 3.57
CA SER A 103 -19.08 4.59 4.67
C SER A 103 -18.77 3.40 5.59
N ARG A 104 -18.49 2.23 5.00
CA ARG A 104 -18.16 1.01 5.75
C ARG A 104 -16.86 1.17 6.55
N VAL A 105 -15.84 1.77 5.96
CA VAL A 105 -14.56 2.03 6.65
C VAL A 105 -14.74 2.93 7.87
N ARG A 106 -15.55 3.99 7.76
CA ARG A 106 -15.86 4.85 8.92
C ARG A 106 -16.60 4.08 10.03
N ALA A 107 -17.52 3.20 9.66
CA ALA A 107 -18.21 2.34 10.62
C ALA A 107 -17.23 1.38 11.32
N THR A 108 -16.28 0.79 10.59
CA THR A 108 -15.22 -0.05 11.18
C THR A 108 -14.34 0.74 12.15
N TYR A 109 -13.94 1.96 11.81
CA TYR A 109 -13.18 2.81 12.73
C TYR A 109 -13.94 3.09 14.03
N ALA A 110 -15.22 3.47 13.94
CA ALA A 110 -16.05 3.72 15.11
C ALA A 110 -16.24 2.45 15.98
N LEU A 111 -16.40 1.29 15.33
CA LEU A 111 -16.51 0.01 16.03
C LEU A 111 -15.22 -0.34 16.80
N LEU A 112 -14.07 -0.25 16.13
CA LEU A 112 -12.77 -0.52 16.75
C LEU A 112 -12.49 0.47 17.90
N ALA A 113 -12.75 1.76 17.68
CA ALA A 113 -12.61 2.78 18.72
C ALA A 113 -13.43 2.44 19.98
N LYS A 114 -14.69 2.01 19.80
CA LYS A 114 -15.55 1.55 20.90
C LYS A 114 -15.02 0.27 21.57
N GLN A 115 -14.58 -0.71 20.78
CA GLN A 115 -14.07 -1.99 21.29
C GLN A 115 -12.79 -1.82 22.13
N TYR A 116 -11.88 -0.95 21.69
CA TYR A 116 -10.61 -0.71 22.36
C TYR A 116 -10.63 0.50 23.31
N GLY A 117 -11.79 1.16 23.50
CA GLY A 117 -11.93 2.31 24.39
C GLY A 117 -11.14 3.56 23.97
N VAL A 118 -10.84 3.69 22.67
CA VAL A 118 -10.07 4.82 22.13
C VAL A 118 -11.02 5.93 21.72
N LYS A 119 -10.73 7.18 22.13
CA LYS A 119 -11.47 8.36 21.63
C LYS A 119 -11.11 8.57 20.16
N TRP A 120 -12.11 8.46 19.29
CA TRP A 120 -11.93 8.61 17.84
C TRP A 120 -12.63 9.85 17.31
N ASN A 121 -11.84 10.81 16.83
CA ASN A 121 -12.33 12.07 16.24
C ASN A 121 -12.19 12.10 14.71
N GLY A 122 -11.90 10.94 14.09
CA GLY A 122 -11.66 10.82 12.65
C GLY A 122 -10.20 10.53 12.29
N ARG A 123 -9.96 10.17 11.03
CA ARG A 123 -8.61 9.97 10.47
C ARG A 123 -8.10 11.32 9.97
N ASN A 124 -7.41 12.05 10.82
CA ASN A 124 -6.78 13.33 10.47
C ASN A 124 -5.26 13.22 10.66
N TYR A 125 -4.49 13.87 9.79
CA TYR A 125 -3.04 14.00 9.92
C TYR A 125 -2.61 15.31 9.24
N ASP A 126 -1.64 16.02 9.82
CA ASP A 126 -1.04 17.22 9.21
C ASP A 126 0.25 16.80 8.48
N PRO A 127 0.32 16.92 7.13
CA PRO A 127 1.54 16.61 6.39
C PRO A 127 2.76 17.46 6.76
N LYS A 128 2.57 18.59 7.47
CA LYS A 128 3.64 19.51 7.87
C LYS A 128 4.09 19.35 9.32
N ASP A 129 3.32 18.64 10.15
CA ASP A 129 3.55 18.54 11.59
C ASP A 129 3.04 17.20 12.13
N TRP A 130 3.97 16.30 12.46
CA TRP A 130 3.62 14.95 12.89
C TRP A 130 3.19 14.88 14.37
N GLU A 131 3.60 15.84 15.21
CA GLU A 131 3.36 15.84 16.67
C GLU A 131 1.95 16.34 17.05
N LYS A 132 1.16 16.71 16.05
CA LYS A 132 -0.18 17.27 16.18
C LYS A 132 -1.33 16.25 16.08
#